data_AF-A0A177SKW4-F1
#
_entry.id   AF-A0A177SKW4-F1
#
_cell.length_a   1.000
_cell.length_b   1.000
_cell.length_c   1.000
_cell.angle_alpha   90.00
_cell.angle_beta   90.00
_cell.angle_gamma   90.00
#
_symmetry.space_group_name_H-M   'P 1'
#
loop_
_entity.id
_entity.type
_entity.pdbx_description
1 polymer ?
#
loop_
_entity_poly.entity_id
_entity_poly.type
_entity_poly.pdbx_seq_one_letter_code
_entity_poly.pdbx_strand_id
1 'polypeptide(L)'
;MHYIAEWNGQRFDYRDSGSGPVILLIHGTQSDYREVYHVEKLITAGYRVIVPSRPGYGRTPLQLADSPEALATFYAGWLASRQIEQYTVYGISAGGPTAIALAGMDPGVHALVLACAMTHRISLPYHRLLIQPVLQRPLQFIQWGLWTYVKDKIRKFPEEAAVRMVEMTSLLPRETIRTHISETDASLLYEVGLQNGPGRGVLFDITQDLEREWLEAVTCPVLIVHSKSDRAVPFEHAEHARRSIPHAQFIESKSPGHLIWIGPSARRDERMIERFIAFNQMT
;
A
#
# COMPACT_ATOMS: atom_id res chain seq x y z
N MET A 1 17.50 -5.24 4.40
CA MET A 1 17.53 -6.63 4.92
C MET A 1 16.17 -6.99 5.50
N HIS A 2 15.81 -8.28 5.55
CA HIS A 2 14.58 -8.78 6.18
C HIS A 2 14.85 -9.11 7.64
N TYR A 3 13.94 -8.67 8.51
CA TYR A 3 14.01 -8.84 9.95
C TYR A 3 12.68 -9.35 10.50
N ILE A 4 12.75 -9.97 11.67
CA ILE A 4 11.59 -10.31 12.47
C ILE A 4 11.76 -9.59 13.81
N ALA A 5 10.89 -8.65 14.09
CA ALA A 5 10.84 -7.94 15.36
C ALA A 5 9.94 -8.67 16.35
N GLU A 6 10.28 -8.51 17.62
CA GLU A 6 9.39 -8.74 18.75
C GLU A 6 9.32 -7.45 19.56
N TRP A 7 8.12 -6.95 19.81
CA TRP A 7 7.90 -5.72 20.56
C TRP A 7 6.54 -5.78 21.25
N ASN A 8 6.49 -5.44 22.54
CA ASN A 8 5.30 -5.56 23.39
C ASN A 8 4.61 -6.95 23.32
N GLY A 9 5.41 -8.01 23.26
CA GLY A 9 4.92 -9.40 23.16
C GLY A 9 4.28 -9.76 21.81
N GLN A 10 4.35 -8.86 20.81
CA GLN A 10 3.89 -9.10 19.46
C GLN A 10 5.07 -9.31 18.52
N ARG A 11 4.94 -10.28 17.61
CA ARG A 11 5.95 -10.62 16.63
C ARG A 11 5.49 -10.20 15.24
N PHE A 12 6.36 -9.58 14.44
CA PHE A 12 6.04 -9.20 13.07
C PHE A 12 7.31 -9.13 12.21
N ASP A 13 7.17 -9.30 10.90
CA ASP A 13 8.28 -9.19 9.96
C ASP A 13 8.27 -7.86 9.21
N TYR A 14 9.48 -7.38 8.90
CA TYR A 14 9.67 -6.12 8.19
C TYR A 14 10.97 -6.14 7.38
N ARG A 15 11.03 -5.28 6.38
CA ARG A 15 12.23 -4.94 5.64
C ARG A 15 12.74 -3.60 6.13
N ASP A 16 14.04 -3.48 6.31
CA ASP A 16 14.71 -2.21 6.62
C ASP A 16 15.96 -2.13 5.76
N SER A 17 15.96 -1.19 4.82
CA SER A 17 16.96 -1.11 3.75
C SER A 17 17.29 0.34 3.41
N GLY A 18 18.53 0.58 2.96
CA GLY A 18 19.04 1.92 2.70
C GLY A 18 19.56 2.61 3.96
N SER A 19 19.84 3.90 3.83
CA SER A 19 20.35 4.78 4.87
C SER A 19 19.82 6.19 4.59
N GLY A 20 19.86 7.08 5.59
CA GLY A 20 19.34 8.45 5.47
C GLY A 20 17.96 8.63 6.11
N PRO A 21 17.18 9.64 5.69
CA PRO A 21 15.88 9.92 6.28
C PRO A 21 14.92 8.74 6.15
N VAL A 22 14.09 8.54 7.18
CA VAL A 22 13.26 7.35 7.31
C VAL A 22 11.95 7.52 6.56
N ILE A 23 11.59 6.50 5.78
CA ILE A 23 10.27 6.32 5.20
C ILE A 23 9.67 5.03 5.76
N LEU A 24 8.55 5.14 6.47
CA LEU A 24 7.70 4.01 6.80
C LEU A 24 6.72 3.79 5.65
N LEU A 25 6.94 2.74 4.85
CA LEU A 25 6.07 2.40 3.73
C LEU A 25 5.11 1.27 4.11
N ILE A 26 3.83 1.57 4.05
CA ILE A 26 2.73 0.69 4.46
C ILE A 26 2.08 0.13 3.19
N HIS A 27 2.36 -1.14 2.92
CA HIS A 27 1.99 -1.81 1.66
C HIS A 27 0.48 -2.02 1.50
N GLY A 28 0.05 -2.33 0.27
CA GLY A 28 -1.34 -2.61 -0.07
C GLY A 28 -1.79 -4.06 0.18
N THR A 29 -2.96 -4.42 -0.35
CA THR A 29 -3.50 -5.79 -0.28
C THR A 29 -2.60 -6.79 -1.00
N GLN A 30 -2.46 -8.01 -0.45
CA GLN A 30 -1.69 -9.13 -1.03
C GLN A 30 -0.17 -8.91 -1.16
N SER A 31 0.36 -7.86 -0.56
CA SER A 31 1.79 -7.58 -0.42
C SER A 31 2.29 -7.91 1.00
N ASP A 32 3.58 -7.72 1.27
CA ASP A 32 4.21 -7.85 2.59
C ASP A 32 5.52 -7.04 2.65
N TYR A 33 6.42 -7.34 3.59
CA TYR A 33 7.74 -6.69 3.70
C TYR A 33 8.57 -6.69 2.40
N ARG A 34 8.23 -7.54 1.42
CA ARG A 34 8.87 -7.63 0.11
C ARG A 34 8.31 -6.65 -0.92
N GLU A 35 7.45 -5.71 -0.52
CA GLU A 35 6.95 -4.65 -1.39
C GLU A 35 8.08 -4.04 -2.24
N VAL A 36 7.81 -3.88 -3.53
CA VAL A 36 8.78 -3.38 -4.52
C VAL A 36 8.33 -2.08 -5.16
N TYR A 37 7.04 -1.73 -5.06
CA TYR A 37 6.53 -0.49 -5.62
C TYR A 37 7.20 0.73 -4.96
N HIS A 38 7.99 1.46 -5.76
CA HIS A 38 8.81 2.63 -5.38
C HIS A 38 9.98 2.37 -4.41
N VAL A 39 10.01 1.24 -3.70
CA VAL A 39 11.00 0.96 -2.63
C VAL A 39 12.45 1.08 -3.09
N GLU A 40 12.85 0.40 -4.17
CA GLU A 40 14.25 0.40 -4.61
C GLU A 40 14.73 1.78 -5.11
N LYS A 41 13.82 2.55 -5.71
CA LYS A 41 14.11 3.91 -6.18
C LYS A 41 14.29 4.87 -5.02
N LEU A 42 13.47 4.77 -3.97
CA LEU A 42 13.64 5.54 -2.74
C LEU A 42 14.97 5.19 -2.04
N ILE A 43 15.33 3.90 -1.97
CA ILE A 43 16.64 3.49 -1.42
C ILE A 43 17.78 4.09 -2.24
N THR A 44 17.70 4.01 -3.57
CA THR A 44 18.69 4.59 -4.50
C THR A 44 18.77 6.12 -4.37
N ALA A 45 17.66 6.78 -4.06
CA ALA A 45 17.58 8.21 -3.78
C ALA A 45 18.15 8.61 -2.40
N GLY A 46 18.64 7.66 -1.60
CA GLY A 46 19.30 7.93 -0.32
C GLY A 46 18.36 7.96 0.89
N TYR A 47 17.23 7.24 0.83
CA TYR A 47 16.33 7.05 1.96
C TYR A 47 16.53 5.70 2.64
N ARG A 48 16.28 5.67 3.95
CA ARG A 48 16.10 4.42 4.71
C ARG A 48 14.62 4.05 4.66
N VAL A 49 14.29 2.97 3.96
CA VAL A 49 12.90 2.53 3.77
C VAL A 49 12.62 1.33 4.67
N ILE A 50 11.64 1.50 5.54
CA ILE A 50 11.12 0.47 6.45
C ILE A 50 9.75 0.01 5.94
N VAL A 51 9.63 -1.27 5.60
CA VAL A 51 8.41 -1.89 5.09
C VAL A 51 7.99 -3.03 6.04
N PRO A 52 7.11 -2.78 7.03
CA PRO A 52 6.54 -3.86 7.83
C PRO A 52 5.48 -4.62 7.04
N SER A 53 5.37 -5.93 7.25
CA SER A 53 4.16 -6.65 6.84
C SER A 53 2.99 -6.24 7.73
N ARG A 54 1.84 -6.00 7.12
CA ARG A 54 0.58 -5.69 7.81
C ARG A 54 -0.03 -6.95 8.46
N PRO A 55 -1.00 -6.80 9.38
CA PRO A 55 -1.66 -7.92 10.04
C PRO A 55 -2.15 -9.00 9.07
N GLY A 56 -1.71 -10.24 9.27
CA GLY A 56 -2.11 -11.39 8.46
C GLY A 56 -1.39 -11.55 7.12
N TYR A 57 -0.35 -10.74 6.86
CA TYR A 57 0.58 -10.86 5.74
C TYR A 57 1.98 -11.28 6.21
N GLY A 58 2.77 -11.86 5.31
CA GLY A 58 4.11 -12.35 5.64
C GLY A 58 4.10 -13.31 6.83
N ARG A 59 4.94 -13.03 7.83
CA ARG A 59 5.00 -13.73 9.12
C ARG A 59 4.31 -12.95 10.25
N THR A 60 3.57 -11.90 9.91
CA THR A 60 2.89 -11.02 10.85
C THR A 60 1.51 -11.57 11.21
N PRO A 61 1.23 -11.91 12.49
CA PRO A 61 -0.06 -12.40 12.93
C PRO A 61 -1.18 -11.42 12.62
N LEU A 62 -2.37 -11.94 12.35
CA LEU A 62 -3.56 -11.11 12.14
C LEU A 62 -3.95 -10.34 13.41
N GLN A 63 -3.62 -10.88 14.58
CA GLN A 63 -3.92 -10.30 15.89
C GLN A 63 -2.99 -9.15 16.30
N LEU A 64 -2.01 -8.79 15.45
CA LEU A 64 -1.12 -7.66 15.73
C LEU A 64 -1.91 -6.38 16.01
N ALA A 65 -2.97 -6.15 15.24
CA ALA A 65 -3.90 -5.04 15.41
C ALA A 65 -5.28 -5.44 14.85
N ASP A 66 -6.33 -4.89 15.44
CA ASP A 66 -7.73 -5.11 15.02
C ASP A 66 -8.31 -3.94 14.20
N SER A 67 -7.60 -2.81 14.17
CA SER A 67 -7.99 -1.57 13.51
C SER A 67 -6.78 -0.83 12.93
N PRO A 68 -6.97 0.03 11.92
CA PRO A 68 -5.93 0.90 11.41
C PRO A 68 -5.26 1.78 12.49
N GLU A 69 -6.04 2.27 13.45
CA GLU A 69 -5.61 3.11 14.57
C GLU A 69 -4.73 2.35 15.57
N ALA A 70 -5.12 1.12 15.91
CA ALA A 70 -4.30 0.26 16.76
C ALA A 70 -2.97 -0.08 16.07
N LEU A 71 -2.99 -0.32 14.75
CA LEU A 71 -1.77 -0.57 13.98
C LEU A 71 -0.88 0.67 13.89
N ALA A 72 -1.49 1.86 13.75
CA ALA A 72 -0.78 3.13 13.75
C ALA A 72 -0.08 3.38 15.10
N THR A 73 -0.81 3.19 16.20
CA THR A 73 -0.27 3.29 17.56
C THR A 73 0.89 2.32 17.78
N PHE A 74 0.75 1.10 17.28
CA PHE A 74 1.79 0.08 17.35
C PHE A 74 3.06 0.51 16.61
N TYR A 75 2.95 0.96 15.35
CA TYR A 75 4.11 1.39 14.58
C TYR A 75 4.78 2.64 15.15
N ALA A 76 4.00 3.65 15.60
CA ALA A 76 4.54 4.85 16.23
C ALA A 76 5.39 4.50 17.46
N GLY A 77 4.85 3.68 18.38
CA GLY A 77 5.59 3.26 19.57
C GLY A 77 6.82 2.39 19.25
N TRP A 78 6.72 1.53 18.24
CA TRP A 78 7.83 0.67 17.81
C TRP A 78 8.99 1.45 17.18
N LEU A 79 8.68 2.48 16.40
CA LEU A 79 9.65 3.41 15.81
C LEU A 79 10.28 4.29 16.89
N ALA A 80 9.47 4.84 17.81
CA ALA A 80 9.97 5.62 18.95
C ALA A 80 10.93 4.80 19.82
N SER A 81 10.65 3.52 20.08
CA SER A 81 11.54 2.63 20.83
C SER A 81 12.89 2.37 20.13
N ARG A 82 13.03 2.79 18.86
CA ARG A 82 14.25 2.70 18.04
C ARG A 82 14.87 4.08 17.78
N GLN A 83 14.42 5.11 18.51
CA GLN A 83 14.87 6.48 18.35
C GLN A 83 14.62 7.03 16.93
N ILE A 84 13.58 6.53 16.26
CA ILE A 84 13.08 7.08 15.02
C ILE A 84 11.97 8.06 15.39
N GLU A 85 12.35 9.32 15.59
CA GLU A 85 11.47 10.38 16.07
C GLU A 85 10.85 11.22 14.95
N GLN A 86 11.40 11.10 13.72
CA GLN A 86 10.95 11.83 12.54
C GLN A 86 11.00 10.91 11.32
N TYR A 87 9.89 10.82 10.59
CA TYR A 87 9.79 9.97 9.40
C TYR A 87 8.66 10.42 8.46
N THR A 88 8.79 10.05 7.18
CA THR A 88 7.70 10.15 6.21
C THR A 88 6.89 8.86 6.25
N VAL A 89 5.57 8.96 6.16
CA VAL A 89 4.70 7.80 5.98
C VAL A 89 4.24 7.72 4.53
N TYR A 90 4.35 6.54 3.94
CA TYR A 90 3.92 6.25 2.58
C TYR A 90 2.88 5.13 2.61
N GLY A 91 1.60 5.49 2.50
CA GLY A 91 0.48 4.55 2.45
C GLY A 91 0.13 4.17 1.01
N ILE A 92 0.13 2.86 0.72
CA ILE A 92 -0.27 2.30 -0.57
C ILE A 92 -1.60 1.58 -0.42
N SER A 93 -2.63 1.95 -1.19
CA SER A 93 -3.88 1.19 -1.27
C SER A 93 -4.49 0.92 0.13
N ALA A 94 -4.66 -0.34 0.52
CA ALA A 94 -5.10 -0.78 1.84
C ALA A 94 -4.18 -0.38 3.01
N GLY A 95 -2.97 0.12 2.75
CA GLY A 95 -2.11 0.75 3.75
C GLY A 95 -2.51 2.20 4.08
N GLY A 96 -3.39 2.80 3.28
CA GLY A 96 -3.88 4.16 3.45
C GLY A 96 -4.46 4.46 4.84
N PRO A 97 -5.42 3.67 5.35
CA PRO A 97 -6.06 3.95 6.63
C PRO A 97 -5.07 4.04 7.80
N THR A 98 -4.12 3.11 7.88
CA THR A 98 -3.07 3.15 8.91
C THR A 98 -2.12 4.33 8.70
N ALA A 99 -1.80 4.67 7.45
CA ALA A 99 -0.93 5.81 7.14
C ALA A 99 -1.57 7.14 7.55
N ILE A 100 -2.88 7.30 7.30
CA ILE A 100 -3.66 8.46 7.70
C ILE A 100 -3.74 8.54 9.24
N ALA A 101 -4.09 7.43 9.90
CA ALA A 101 -4.15 7.39 11.36
C ALA A 101 -2.80 7.77 12.00
N LEU A 102 -1.69 7.22 11.49
CA LEU A 102 -0.33 7.61 11.90
C LEU A 102 -0.09 9.11 11.75
N ALA A 103 -0.35 9.68 10.57
CA ALA A 103 -0.14 11.09 10.31
C ALA A 103 -1.05 12.03 11.13
N GLY A 104 -2.22 11.54 11.56
CA GLY A 104 -3.15 12.28 12.41
C GLY A 104 -2.82 12.20 13.91
N MET A 105 -2.12 11.16 14.37
CA MET A 105 -1.79 10.98 15.81
C MET A 105 -0.34 11.26 16.18
N ASP A 106 0.62 10.97 15.30
CA ASP A 106 2.05 10.97 15.64
C ASP A 106 2.73 12.25 15.13
N PRO A 107 3.18 13.15 16.03
CA PRO A 107 3.91 14.35 15.64
C PRO A 107 5.28 14.06 14.99
N GLY A 108 5.76 12.81 15.05
CA GLY A 108 6.93 12.36 14.31
C GLY A 108 6.72 12.25 12.80
N VAL A 109 5.48 12.28 12.31
CA VAL A 109 5.16 12.21 10.88
C VAL A 109 5.25 13.59 10.25
N HIS A 110 6.35 13.88 9.58
CA HIS A 110 6.58 15.19 8.95
C HIS A 110 6.06 15.28 7.51
N ALA A 111 5.71 14.15 6.88
CA ALA A 111 5.06 14.12 5.56
C ALA A 111 4.26 12.82 5.34
N LEU A 112 3.16 12.91 4.60
CA LEU A 112 2.31 11.78 4.22
C LEU A 112 2.19 11.67 2.70
N VAL A 113 2.44 10.48 2.15
CA VAL A 113 2.14 10.12 0.76
C VAL A 113 1.02 9.09 0.74
N LEU A 114 -0.05 9.39 0.00
CA LEU A 114 -1.19 8.51 -0.26
C LEU A 114 -1.19 8.10 -1.73
N ALA A 115 -0.68 6.90 -2.02
CA ALA A 115 -0.64 6.33 -3.36
C ALA A 115 -1.78 5.35 -3.55
N CYS A 116 -2.68 5.65 -4.49
CA CYS A 116 -3.89 4.86 -4.75
C CYS A 116 -4.63 4.41 -3.48
N ALA A 117 -4.61 5.24 -2.45
CA ALA A 117 -4.88 4.84 -1.06
C ALA A 117 -6.38 4.78 -0.73
N MET A 118 -6.74 3.84 0.13
CA MET A 118 -8.06 3.81 0.77
C MET A 118 -8.12 4.91 1.84
N THR A 119 -9.25 5.63 1.86
CA THR A 119 -9.50 6.74 2.79
C THR A 119 -10.75 6.54 3.64
N HIS A 120 -11.51 5.48 3.35
CA HIS A 120 -12.64 4.95 4.13
C HIS A 120 -12.87 3.50 3.70
N ARG A 121 -13.84 2.82 4.33
CA ARG A 121 -14.21 1.45 3.96
C ARG A 121 -14.62 1.33 2.48
N ILE A 122 -14.10 0.31 1.80
CA ILE A 122 -14.64 -0.14 0.51
C ILE A 122 -15.79 -1.10 0.75
N SER A 123 -16.94 -0.82 0.15
CA SER A 123 -18.09 -1.72 0.20
C SER A 123 -17.93 -2.84 -0.83
N LEU A 124 -17.64 -4.04 -0.36
CA LEU A 124 -17.64 -5.24 -1.19
C LEU A 124 -18.99 -5.96 -1.11
N PRO A 125 -19.51 -6.47 -2.25
CA PRO A 125 -20.68 -7.33 -2.23
C PRO A 125 -20.40 -8.57 -1.38
N TYR A 126 -21.39 -8.99 -0.60
CA TYR A 126 -21.28 -10.14 0.30
C TYR A 126 -20.20 -10.03 1.39
N HIS A 127 -19.67 -8.82 1.70
CA HIS A 127 -18.65 -8.66 2.74
C HIS A 127 -19.04 -9.32 4.08
N ARG A 128 -20.30 -9.20 4.52
CA ARG A 128 -20.81 -9.82 5.76
C ARG A 128 -20.70 -11.34 5.79
N LEU A 129 -20.78 -11.97 4.62
CA LEU A 129 -20.59 -13.41 4.46
C LEU A 129 -19.09 -13.72 4.46
N LEU A 130 -18.29 -12.98 3.69
CA LEU A 130 -16.84 -13.21 3.54
C LEU A 130 -16.04 -13.05 4.83
N ILE A 131 -16.54 -12.29 5.82
CA ILE A 131 -15.88 -12.10 7.12
C ILE A 131 -16.26 -13.18 8.16
N GLN A 132 -17.20 -14.08 7.87
CA GLN A 132 -17.65 -15.09 8.85
C GLN A 132 -16.51 -16.04 9.22
N PRO A 133 -16.24 -16.28 10.52
CA PRO A 133 -15.13 -17.13 10.97
C PRO A 133 -15.16 -18.55 10.38
N VAL A 134 -16.36 -19.14 10.28
CA VAL A 134 -16.58 -20.50 9.75
C VAL A 134 -16.17 -20.61 8.27
N LEU A 135 -16.21 -19.52 7.50
CA LEU A 135 -15.85 -19.50 6.08
C LEU A 135 -14.37 -19.21 5.83
N GLN A 136 -13.62 -18.73 6.84
CA GLN A 136 -12.23 -18.30 6.64
C GLN A 136 -11.31 -19.43 6.18
N ARG A 137 -11.43 -20.63 6.77
CA ARG A 137 -10.60 -21.78 6.38
C ARG A 137 -10.90 -22.25 4.95
N PRO A 138 -12.17 -22.51 4.57
CA PRO A 138 -12.52 -22.82 3.18
C PRO A 138 -12.03 -21.76 2.18
N LEU A 139 -12.26 -20.47 2.47
CA LEU A 139 -11.83 -19.38 1.60
C LEU A 139 -10.30 -19.34 1.42
N GLN A 140 -9.53 -19.60 2.48
CA GLN A 140 -8.07 -19.68 2.37
C GLN A 140 -7.61 -20.82 1.45
N PHE A 141 -8.24 -22.00 1.52
CA PHE A 141 -7.91 -23.10 0.60
C PHE A 141 -8.25 -22.75 -0.84
N ILE A 142 -9.40 -22.12 -1.09
CA ILE A 142 -9.81 -21.65 -2.43
C ILE A 142 -8.81 -20.61 -2.96
N GLN A 143 -8.45 -19.62 -2.13
CA GLN A 143 -7.48 -18.60 -2.48
C GLN A 143 -6.11 -19.20 -2.79
N TRP A 144 -5.66 -20.19 -2.01
CA TRP A 144 -4.40 -20.89 -2.25
C TRP A 144 -4.40 -21.65 -3.59
N GLY A 145 -5.48 -22.37 -3.91
CA GLY A 145 -5.63 -23.05 -5.20
C GLY A 145 -5.63 -22.08 -6.38
N LEU A 146 -6.45 -21.02 -6.29
CA LEU A 146 -6.51 -19.96 -7.31
C LEU A 146 -5.14 -19.30 -7.49
N TRP A 147 -4.44 -19.01 -6.40
CA TRP A 147 -3.14 -18.35 -6.47
C TRP A 147 -2.05 -19.24 -7.06
N THR A 148 -2.10 -20.55 -6.79
CA THR A 148 -1.21 -21.53 -7.42
C THR A 148 -1.39 -21.52 -8.93
N TYR A 149 -2.65 -21.47 -9.39
CA TYR A 149 -2.97 -21.32 -10.81
C TYR A 149 -2.49 -19.98 -11.39
N VAL A 150 -2.74 -18.86 -10.69
CA VAL A 150 -2.28 -17.53 -11.11
C VAL A 150 -0.75 -17.50 -11.26
N LYS A 151 -0.01 -18.05 -10.30
CA LYS A 151 1.46 -18.15 -10.36
C LYS A 151 1.96 -19.02 -11.50
N ASP A 152 1.26 -20.11 -11.83
CA ASP A 152 1.56 -20.91 -13.02
C ASP A 152 1.39 -20.09 -14.31
N LYS A 153 0.31 -19.30 -14.41
CA LYS A 153 0.06 -18.42 -15.56
C LYS A 153 1.05 -17.27 -15.69
N ILE A 154 1.45 -16.64 -14.58
CA ILE A 154 2.49 -15.60 -14.58
C ILE A 154 3.80 -16.15 -15.14
N ARG A 155 4.19 -17.38 -14.76
CA ARG A 155 5.42 -18.01 -15.27
C ARG A 155 5.35 -18.38 -16.75
N LYS A 156 4.21 -18.91 -17.21
CA LYS A 156 4.05 -19.39 -18.60
C LYS A 156 3.74 -18.27 -19.60
N PHE A 157 3.04 -17.23 -19.17
CA PHE A 157 2.51 -16.17 -20.01
C PHE A 157 2.69 -14.79 -19.35
N PRO A 158 3.93 -14.33 -19.13
CA PRO A 158 4.22 -13.14 -18.32
C PRO A 158 3.57 -11.86 -18.87
N GLU A 159 3.63 -11.62 -20.17
CA GLU A 159 3.01 -10.44 -20.80
C GLU A 159 1.49 -10.44 -20.63
N GLU A 160 0.84 -11.57 -20.93
CA GLU A 160 -0.61 -11.70 -20.81
C GLU A 160 -1.08 -11.60 -19.36
N ALA A 161 -0.29 -12.14 -18.43
CA ALA A 161 -0.52 -12.02 -17.01
C ALA A 161 -0.37 -10.56 -16.53
N ALA A 162 0.63 -9.82 -17.02
CA ALA A 162 0.79 -8.40 -16.70
C ALA A 162 -0.43 -7.58 -17.13
N VAL A 163 -0.91 -7.77 -18.37
CA VAL A 163 -2.14 -7.13 -18.85
C VAL A 163 -3.33 -7.51 -17.97
N ARG A 164 -3.47 -8.80 -17.62
CA ARG A 164 -4.56 -9.28 -16.77
C ARG A 164 -4.52 -8.69 -15.36
N MET A 165 -3.34 -8.54 -14.75
CA MET A 165 -3.16 -7.95 -13.42
C MET A 165 -3.66 -6.49 -13.39
N VAL A 166 -3.30 -5.70 -14.41
CA VAL A 166 -3.80 -4.32 -14.52
C VAL A 166 -5.30 -4.30 -14.84
N GLU A 167 -5.76 -5.14 -15.76
CA GLU A 167 -7.17 -5.24 -16.18
C GLU A 167 -8.13 -5.53 -15.01
N MET A 168 -7.75 -6.41 -14.10
CA MET A 168 -8.57 -6.74 -12.93
C MET A 168 -8.84 -5.52 -12.03
N THR A 169 -7.96 -4.52 -12.07
CA THR A 169 -8.02 -3.32 -11.23
C THR A 169 -8.23 -2.02 -12.03
N SER A 170 -8.52 -2.11 -13.32
CA SER A 170 -8.60 -0.97 -14.25
C SER A 170 -9.96 -0.82 -14.90
N LEU A 171 -10.52 0.39 -14.89
CA LEU A 171 -11.72 0.76 -15.65
C LEU A 171 -11.53 0.80 -17.17
N LEU A 172 -10.30 0.75 -17.66
CA LEU A 172 -10.00 0.81 -19.09
C LEU A 172 -10.23 -0.54 -19.78
N PRO A 173 -10.54 -0.53 -21.09
CA PRO A 173 -10.56 -1.76 -21.89
C PRO A 173 -9.18 -2.40 -21.99
N ARG A 174 -9.17 -3.73 -22.12
CA ARG A 174 -7.95 -4.55 -22.26
C ARG A 174 -7.00 -4.04 -23.32
N GLU A 175 -7.51 -3.67 -24.50
CA GLU A 175 -6.69 -3.20 -25.63
C GLU A 175 -5.92 -1.92 -25.27
N THR A 176 -6.56 -0.98 -24.58
CA THR A 176 -5.90 0.25 -24.11
C THR A 176 -4.82 -0.07 -23.08
N ILE A 177 -5.12 -0.95 -22.13
CA ILE A 177 -4.14 -1.40 -21.11
C ILE A 177 -2.90 -1.98 -21.78
N ARG A 178 -3.09 -2.85 -22.78
CA ARG A 178 -2.00 -3.49 -23.51
C ARG A 178 -1.07 -2.49 -24.18
N THR A 179 -1.60 -1.39 -24.69
CA THR A 179 -0.78 -0.30 -25.28
C THR A 179 -0.04 0.55 -24.25
N HIS A 180 -0.47 0.53 -22.98
CA HIS A 180 0.13 1.34 -21.92
C HIS A 180 1.20 0.59 -21.11
N ILE A 181 1.25 -0.74 -21.19
CA ILE A 181 2.23 -1.55 -20.46
C ILE A 181 3.52 -1.64 -21.27
N SER A 182 4.63 -1.17 -20.70
CA SER A 182 5.98 -1.36 -21.24
C SER A 182 6.59 -2.70 -20.80
N GLU A 183 7.70 -3.10 -21.42
CA GLU A 183 8.48 -4.28 -20.98
C GLU A 183 8.99 -4.14 -19.54
N THR A 184 9.35 -2.92 -19.12
CA THR A 184 9.75 -2.63 -17.74
C THR A 184 8.59 -2.79 -16.77
N ASP A 185 7.38 -2.41 -17.18
CA ASP A 185 6.17 -2.61 -16.37
C ASP A 185 5.84 -4.10 -16.25
N ALA A 186 5.94 -4.85 -17.35
CA ALA A 186 5.69 -6.29 -17.37
C ALA A 186 6.67 -7.04 -16.45
N SER A 187 7.95 -6.66 -16.45
CA SER A 187 8.96 -7.21 -15.55
C SER A 187 8.64 -6.93 -14.07
N LEU A 188 8.26 -5.68 -13.74
CA LEU A 188 7.84 -5.33 -12.38
C LEU A 188 6.60 -6.11 -11.95
N LEU A 189 5.59 -6.22 -12.81
CA LEU A 189 4.37 -6.99 -12.56
C LEU A 189 4.64 -8.48 -12.39
N TYR A 190 5.60 -9.02 -13.15
CA TYR A 190 6.05 -10.39 -12.99
C TYR A 190 6.66 -10.64 -11.62
N GLU A 191 7.58 -9.77 -11.16
CA GLU A 191 8.19 -9.87 -9.84
C GLU A 191 7.13 -9.79 -8.73
N VAL A 192 6.25 -8.78 -8.80
CA VAL A 192 5.16 -8.60 -7.83
C VAL A 192 4.24 -9.81 -7.81
N GLY A 193 3.82 -10.29 -8.98
CA GLY A 193 2.92 -11.43 -9.08
C GLY A 193 3.50 -12.73 -8.50
N LEU A 194 4.82 -12.92 -8.59
CA LEU A 194 5.49 -14.07 -7.99
C LEU A 194 5.73 -13.91 -6.48
N GLN A 195 5.98 -12.69 -6.02
CA GLN A 195 6.20 -12.38 -4.59
C GLN A 195 4.90 -12.43 -3.80
N ASN A 196 3.84 -11.82 -4.33
CA ASN A 196 2.55 -11.69 -3.67
C ASN A 196 1.90 -13.05 -3.40
N GLY A 197 0.95 -13.05 -2.47
CA GLY A 197 0.36 -14.27 -1.93
C GLY A 197 -1.00 -14.06 -1.30
N PRO A 198 -1.87 -15.09 -1.31
CA PRO A 198 -3.06 -15.07 -0.50
C PRO A 198 -2.64 -15.11 0.96
N GLY A 199 -3.36 -14.37 1.79
CA GLY A 199 -3.07 -14.23 3.21
C GLY A 199 -4.32 -13.88 3.97
N ARG A 200 -4.30 -14.15 5.28
CA ARG A 200 -5.42 -13.79 6.16
C ARG A 200 -5.59 -12.28 6.33
N GLY A 201 -4.59 -11.49 5.93
CA GLY A 201 -4.65 -10.04 5.98
C GLY A 201 -5.72 -9.43 5.09
N VAL A 202 -6.27 -10.16 4.11
CA VAL A 202 -7.46 -9.69 3.36
C VAL A 202 -8.63 -9.45 4.32
N LEU A 203 -8.72 -10.20 5.43
CA LEU A 203 -9.75 -9.95 6.43
C LEU A 203 -9.59 -8.58 7.06
N PHE A 204 -8.36 -8.21 7.46
CA PHE A 204 -8.04 -6.87 7.98
C PHE A 204 -8.40 -5.80 6.94
N ASP A 205 -8.08 -6.05 5.66
CA ASP A 205 -8.26 -5.09 4.58
C ASP A 205 -9.71 -4.77 4.23
N ILE A 206 -10.62 -5.73 4.40
CA ILE A 206 -12.06 -5.53 4.10
C ILE A 206 -12.85 -5.07 5.33
N THR A 207 -12.28 -5.21 6.52
CA THR A 207 -12.91 -4.77 7.77
C THR A 207 -12.48 -3.38 8.21
N GLN A 208 -11.31 -2.91 7.76
CA GLN A 208 -10.83 -1.57 8.07
C GLN A 208 -11.85 -0.50 7.69
N ASP A 209 -12.04 0.41 8.63
CA ASP A 209 -12.73 1.67 8.48
C ASP A 209 -11.81 2.72 9.06
N LEU A 210 -11.97 3.95 8.58
CA LEU A 210 -11.34 5.08 9.23
C LEU A 210 -12.32 6.23 9.21
N GLU A 211 -12.60 6.75 10.39
CA GLU A 211 -13.47 7.90 10.56
C GLU A 211 -12.84 9.16 9.95
N ARG A 212 -13.69 10.08 9.49
CA ARG A 212 -13.25 11.29 8.76
C ARG A 212 -12.32 12.15 9.61
N GLU A 213 -12.54 12.17 10.91
CA GLU A 213 -11.81 12.94 11.92
C GLU A 213 -10.30 12.63 11.87
N TRP A 214 -9.92 11.41 11.51
CA TRP A 214 -8.50 11.05 11.33
C TRP A 214 -7.85 11.76 10.15
N LEU A 215 -8.58 11.98 9.06
CA LEU A 215 -8.07 12.78 7.95
C LEU A 215 -7.97 14.25 8.35
N GLU A 216 -8.99 14.77 9.05
CA GLU A 216 -9.02 16.17 9.49
C GLU A 216 -7.92 16.48 10.53
N ALA A 217 -7.47 15.48 11.28
CA ALA A 217 -6.36 15.58 12.22
C ALA A 217 -4.98 15.65 11.55
N VAL A 218 -4.86 15.31 10.26
CA VAL A 218 -3.56 15.34 9.55
C VAL A 218 -3.12 16.79 9.35
N THR A 219 -2.04 17.18 10.02
CA THR A 219 -1.50 18.55 9.95
C THR A 219 -0.21 18.65 9.12
N CYS A 220 0.49 17.54 8.90
CA CYS A 220 1.69 17.51 8.08
C CYS A 220 1.38 17.73 6.57
N PRO A 221 2.37 18.12 5.76
CA PRO A 221 2.27 18.10 4.31
C PRO A 221 1.78 16.74 3.78
N VAL A 222 0.81 16.76 2.87
CA VAL A 222 0.24 15.55 2.25
C VAL A 222 0.34 15.61 0.74
N LEU A 223 0.72 14.49 0.12
CA LEU A 223 0.61 14.27 -1.32
C LEU A 223 -0.31 13.08 -1.61
N ILE A 224 -1.36 13.33 -2.39
CA ILE A 224 -2.29 12.31 -2.87
C ILE A 224 -1.98 12.03 -4.35
N VAL A 225 -1.78 10.76 -4.71
CA VAL A 225 -1.53 10.33 -6.09
C VAL A 225 -2.49 9.21 -6.46
N HIS A 226 -3.37 9.45 -7.44
CA HIS A 226 -4.43 8.49 -7.79
C HIS A 226 -4.78 8.54 -9.27
N SER A 227 -5.18 7.40 -9.84
CA SER A 227 -5.66 7.32 -11.23
C SER A 227 -7.19 7.29 -11.29
N LYS A 228 -7.78 8.04 -12.22
CA LYS A 228 -9.22 7.90 -12.54
C LYS A 228 -9.59 6.55 -13.13
N SER A 229 -8.61 5.81 -13.63
CA SER A 229 -8.79 4.47 -14.18
C SER A 229 -8.82 3.38 -13.11
N ASP A 230 -8.66 3.73 -11.83
CA ASP A 230 -8.63 2.77 -10.73
C ASP A 230 -10.03 2.21 -10.43
N ARG A 231 -10.20 0.89 -10.61
CA ARG A 231 -11.40 0.16 -10.21
C ARG A 231 -11.29 -0.40 -8.80
N ALA A 232 -10.07 -0.72 -8.35
CA ALA A 232 -9.86 -1.41 -7.07
C ALA A 232 -10.10 -0.46 -5.89
N VAL A 233 -9.55 0.75 -5.97
CA VAL A 233 -9.83 1.85 -5.05
C VAL A 233 -10.40 2.99 -5.88
N PRO A 234 -11.75 3.15 -5.93
CA PRO A 234 -12.37 4.15 -6.77
C PRO A 234 -11.80 5.56 -6.54
N PHE A 235 -11.73 6.36 -7.60
CA PHE A 235 -11.15 7.71 -7.56
C PHE A 235 -11.76 8.65 -6.51
N GLU A 236 -13.00 8.38 -6.09
CA GLU A 236 -13.67 9.13 -5.04
C GLU A 236 -12.92 9.11 -3.69
N HIS A 237 -12.11 8.09 -3.41
CA HIS A 237 -11.22 8.08 -2.24
C HIS A 237 -10.23 9.23 -2.26
N ALA A 238 -9.61 9.50 -3.41
CA ALA A 238 -8.72 10.65 -3.57
C ALA A 238 -9.47 11.98 -3.41
N GLU A 239 -10.71 12.06 -3.92
CA GLU A 239 -11.57 13.23 -3.74
C GLU A 239 -12.04 13.40 -2.29
N HIS A 240 -12.25 12.30 -1.57
CA HIS A 240 -12.55 12.28 -0.15
C HIS A 240 -11.37 12.84 0.64
N ALA A 241 -10.15 12.30 0.44
CA ALA A 241 -8.96 12.82 1.11
C ALA A 241 -8.70 14.30 0.79
N ARG A 242 -8.83 14.71 -0.47
CA ARG A 242 -8.64 16.12 -0.86
C ARG A 242 -9.66 17.06 -0.21
N ARG A 243 -10.87 16.58 0.07
CA ARG A 243 -11.91 17.36 0.78
C ARG A 243 -11.64 17.44 2.28
N SER A 244 -11.19 16.35 2.88
CA SER A 244 -10.93 16.25 4.32
C SER A 244 -9.57 16.83 4.74
N ILE A 245 -8.61 16.95 3.81
CA ILE A 245 -7.27 17.51 4.03
C ILE A 245 -7.06 18.67 3.05
N PRO A 246 -7.55 19.89 3.36
CA PRO A 246 -7.61 20.99 2.39
C PRO A 246 -6.25 21.47 1.86
N HIS A 247 -5.17 21.26 2.62
CA HIS A 247 -3.79 21.61 2.25
C HIS A 247 -3.07 20.51 1.47
N ALA A 248 -3.71 19.36 1.21
CA ALA A 248 -3.09 18.27 0.47
C ALA A 248 -2.79 18.66 -0.99
N GLN A 249 -1.59 18.35 -1.45
CA GLN A 249 -1.24 18.38 -2.86
C GLN A 249 -1.84 17.14 -3.55
N PHE A 250 -2.22 17.29 -4.82
CA PHE A 250 -2.86 16.22 -5.58
C PHE A 250 -2.23 16.03 -6.96
N ILE A 251 -1.98 14.76 -7.30
CA ILE A 251 -1.52 14.32 -8.62
C ILE A 251 -2.56 13.35 -9.19
N GLU A 252 -3.21 13.76 -10.27
CA GLU A 252 -3.97 12.83 -11.11
C GLU A 252 -2.97 12.01 -11.96
N SER A 253 -2.76 10.76 -11.55
CA SER A 253 -1.97 9.79 -12.29
C SER A 253 -2.66 9.41 -13.60
N LYS A 254 -1.88 9.21 -14.66
CA LYS A 254 -2.35 8.65 -15.94
C LYS A 254 -2.02 7.15 -16.05
N SER A 255 -1.75 6.49 -14.92
CA SER A 255 -1.64 5.03 -14.85
C SER A 255 -2.92 4.38 -15.41
N PRO A 256 -2.79 3.27 -16.15
CA PRO A 256 -3.94 2.57 -16.71
C PRO A 256 -4.84 1.94 -15.65
N GLY A 257 -4.47 1.88 -14.36
CA GLY A 257 -5.30 1.26 -13.33
C GLY A 257 -4.90 1.66 -11.91
N HIS A 258 -5.05 0.73 -10.97
CA HIS A 258 -4.75 0.93 -9.55
C HIS A 258 -3.27 1.20 -9.26
N LEU A 259 -2.37 0.56 -10.00
CA LEU A 259 -0.93 0.61 -9.75
C LEU A 259 -0.34 1.87 -10.39
N ILE A 260 -0.13 2.93 -9.60
CA ILE A 260 0.39 4.23 -10.11
C ILE A 260 1.82 4.13 -10.69
N TRP A 261 2.54 3.05 -10.40
CA TRP A 261 3.87 2.74 -10.90
C TRP A 261 3.89 2.05 -12.27
N ILE A 262 2.72 1.82 -12.86
CA ILE A 262 2.58 1.16 -14.16
C ILE A 262 2.12 2.17 -15.21
N GLY A 263 2.73 2.08 -16.39
CA GLY A 263 2.31 2.79 -17.58
C GLY A 263 2.86 4.22 -17.70
N PRO A 264 2.29 5.04 -18.59
CA PRO A 264 3.01 6.18 -19.19
C PRO A 264 3.36 7.30 -18.21
N SER A 265 2.59 7.49 -17.12
CA SER A 265 2.92 8.51 -16.11
C SER A 265 3.78 8.01 -14.96
N ALA A 266 4.06 6.70 -14.86
CA ALA A 266 4.72 6.12 -13.69
C ALA A 266 6.01 6.86 -13.29
N ARG A 267 6.91 7.07 -14.25
CA ARG A 267 8.18 7.79 -14.01
C ARG A 267 7.98 9.24 -13.59
N ARG A 268 6.95 9.92 -14.09
CA ARG A 268 6.61 11.29 -13.69
C ARG A 268 6.11 11.28 -12.25
N ASP A 269 5.19 10.38 -11.94
CA ASP A 269 4.51 10.28 -10.65
C ASP A 269 5.51 9.97 -9.55
N GLU A 270 6.39 8.98 -9.76
CA GLU A 270 7.47 8.64 -8.83
C GLU A 270 8.42 9.83 -8.56
N ARG A 271 8.84 10.56 -9.61
CA ARG A 271 9.70 11.74 -9.46
C ARG A 271 9.01 12.86 -8.69
N MET A 272 7.70 13.04 -8.88
CA MET A 272 6.95 14.05 -8.14
C MET A 272 6.81 13.67 -6.66
N ILE A 273 6.59 12.38 -6.37
CA ILE A 273 6.60 11.86 -5.01
C ILE A 273 7.97 12.05 -4.37
N GLU A 274 9.07 11.69 -5.05
CA GLU A 274 10.44 11.88 -4.55
C GLU A 274 10.74 13.35 -4.25
N ARG A 275 10.32 14.28 -5.14
CA ARG A 275 10.47 15.72 -4.92
C ARG A 275 9.67 16.21 -3.72
N PHE A 276 8.45 15.73 -3.57
CA PHE A 276 7.61 16.07 -2.42
C PHE A 276 8.26 15.58 -1.12
N ILE A 277 8.74 14.35 -1.08
CA ILE A 277 9.45 13.82 0.09
C ILE A 277 10.70 14.66 0.36
N ALA A 278 11.56 14.88 -0.64
CA ALA A 278 12.78 15.68 -0.47
C ALA A 278 12.52 17.10 0.04
N PHE A 279 11.47 17.77 -0.44
CA PHE A 279 11.13 19.13 -0.02
C PHE A 279 10.71 19.20 1.44
N ASN A 280 9.91 18.24 1.91
CA ASN A 280 9.37 18.23 3.27
C ASN A 280 10.28 17.53 4.30
N GLN A 281 11.50 17.12 3.90
CA GLN A 281 12.54 16.58 4.79
C GLN A 281 13.50 17.67 5.30
N MET A 282 13.49 18.87 4.71
CA MET A 282 14.42 19.96 5.00
C MET A 282 13.88 20.99 6.00
N THR A 283 12.71 20.74 6.59
CA THR A 283 12.01 21.61 7.53
C THR A 283 11.82 20.90 8.85
#